data_AF-A0A6P1TBR2-F1
#
_entry.id   AF-A0A6P1TBR2-F1
#
_cell.length_a   1.000
_cell.length_b   1.000
_cell.length_c   1.000
_cell.angle_alpha   90.00
_cell.angle_beta   90.00
_cell.angle_gamma   90.00
#
_symmetry.space_group_name_H-M   'P 1'
#
loop_
_entity.id
_entity.type
_entity.pdbx_description
1 polymer ?
#
loop_
_entity_poly.entity_id
_entity_poly.type
_entity_poly.pdbx_seq_one_letter_code
_entity_poly.pdbx_strand_id
1 'polypeptide(L)'
;MKLAASFIFFMLAHSVSASEELVIVAKPISAALSSKSCNEYIDNDPDSKLQEVCMDRVFNVSYQVLSVLSGNFSSKIISGIDFYHYTGLPDHMIIDPVCVTFNYDRGEYIRVESVPAGKSNNGYICEST
;
A
#
# COMPACT_ATOMS: atom_id res chain seq x y z
N MET A 1 40.70 -17.61 -41.82
CA MET A 1 40.84 -16.95 -40.50
C MET A 1 39.43 -16.66 -39.98
N LYS A 2 39.04 -17.26 -38.85
CA LYS A 2 37.70 -17.12 -38.26
C LYS A 2 37.72 -15.94 -37.29
N LEU A 3 36.99 -14.86 -37.58
CA LEU A 3 36.75 -13.77 -36.64
C LEU A 3 35.40 -14.05 -35.96
N ALA A 4 35.45 -14.49 -34.71
CA ALA A 4 34.28 -14.60 -33.86
C ALA A 4 33.88 -13.18 -33.42
N ALA A 5 32.73 -12.71 -33.91
CA ALA A 5 32.12 -11.47 -33.43
C ALA A 5 31.47 -11.77 -32.07
N SER A 6 32.11 -11.30 -31.00
CA SER A 6 31.54 -11.29 -29.65
C SER A 6 30.28 -10.43 -29.63
N PHE A 7 29.12 -11.06 -29.53
CA PHE A 7 27.88 -10.40 -29.14
C PHE A 7 27.98 -10.03 -27.66
N ILE A 8 28.36 -8.78 -27.38
CA ILE A 8 28.22 -8.21 -26.04
C ILE A 8 26.75 -7.86 -25.86
N PHE A 9 26.02 -8.76 -25.18
CA PHE A 9 24.67 -8.50 -24.72
C PHE A 9 24.78 -7.53 -23.53
N PHE A 10 24.61 -6.23 -23.79
CA PHE A 10 24.40 -5.24 -22.73
C PHE A 10 23.04 -5.55 -22.08
N MET A 11 23.04 -6.37 -21.04
CA MET A 11 21.89 -6.45 -20.14
C MET A 11 21.79 -5.10 -19.43
N LEU A 12 20.87 -4.26 -19.90
CA LEU A 12 20.34 -3.14 -19.14
C LEU A 12 19.65 -3.73 -17.91
N ALA A 13 20.40 -3.80 -16.81
CA ALA A 13 19.85 -4.05 -15.49
C ALA A 13 18.80 -2.97 -15.24
N HIS A 14 17.53 -3.37 -15.23
CA HIS A 14 16.43 -2.51 -14.82
C HIS A 14 16.54 -2.35 -13.30
N SER A 15 17.29 -1.35 -12.86
CA SER A 15 17.23 -0.86 -11.50
C SER A 15 15.91 -0.11 -11.32
N VAL A 16 14.82 -0.86 -11.15
CA VAL A 16 13.54 -0.32 -10.65
C VAL A 16 13.56 -0.51 -9.15
N SER A 17 14.10 0.49 -8.44
CA SER A 17 13.99 0.56 -6.98
C SER A 17 13.52 1.95 -6.60
N ALA A 18 12.23 2.17 -6.85
CA ALA A 18 11.41 3.01 -6.01
C ALA A 18 10.31 2.07 -5.51
N SER A 19 10.10 1.98 -4.19
CA SER A 19 8.92 1.32 -3.64
C SER A 19 7.69 2.01 -4.22
N GLU A 20 7.05 1.40 -5.21
CA GLU A 20 5.91 1.99 -5.92
C GLU A 20 4.70 2.02 -4.98
N GLU A 21 4.17 3.21 -4.71
CA GLU A 21 2.91 3.39 -3.98
C GLU A 21 1.77 2.69 -4.72
N LEU A 22 1.04 1.84 -4.00
CA LEU A 22 -0.16 1.19 -4.49
C LEU A 22 -1.37 2.04 -4.07
N VAL A 23 -2.09 2.58 -5.06
CA VAL A 23 -3.33 3.32 -4.84
C VAL A 23 -4.49 2.51 -5.39
N ILE A 24 -5.45 2.16 -4.54
CA ILE A 24 -6.62 1.39 -4.92
C ILE A 24 -7.90 2.10 -4.54
N VAL A 25 -8.97 1.77 -5.24
CA VAL A 25 -10.34 2.02 -4.79
C VAL A 25 -10.89 0.69 -4.30
N ALA A 26 -11.42 0.67 -3.10
CA ALA A 26 -11.77 -0.55 -2.42
C ALA A 26 -13.01 -0.39 -1.52
N LYS A 27 -13.60 -1.53 -1.17
CA LYS A 27 -14.61 -1.64 -0.14
C LYS A 27 -13.98 -2.20 1.14
N PRO A 28 -14.11 -1.55 2.31
CA PRO A 28 -13.62 -2.12 3.56
C PRO A 28 -14.31 -3.45 3.89
N ILE A 29 -13.55 -4.46 4.31
CA ILE A 29 -14.07 -5.77 4.73
C ILE A 29 -13.98 -5.92 6.24
N SER A 30 -12.79 -5.69 6.80
CA SER A 30 -12.53 -5.92 8.22
C SER A 30 -11.34 -5.10 8.71
N ALA A 31 -11.38 -4.76 9.99
CA ALA A 31 -10.21 -4.35 10.75
C ALA A 31 -10.21 -5.14 12.07
N ALA A 32 -9.06 -5.69 12.42
CA ALA A 32 -8.85 -6.37 13.68
C ALA A 32 -7.66 -5.75 14.40
N LEU A 33 -7.83 -5.41 15.67
CA LEU A 33 -6.72 -4.92 16.49
C LEU A 33 -5.65 -6.01 16.55
N SER A 34 -4.42 -5.64 16.19
CA SER A 34 -3.27 -6.53 16.25
C SER A 34 -2.73 -6.58 17.68
N SER A 35 -2.12 -7.72 18.05
CA SER A 35 -1.36 -7.83 19.29
C SER A 35 0.00 -7.14 19.21
N LYS A 36 0.45 -6.76 18.01
CA LYS A 36 1.71 -6.06 17.78
C LYS A 36 1.57 -4.57 18.08
N SER A 37 2.63 -3.97 18.57
CA SER A 37 2.80 -2.52 18.68
C SER A 37 3.42 -1.94 17.41
N CYS A 38 3.24 -0.64 17.17
CA CYS A 38 3.83 -0.01 16.00
C CYS A 38 5.37 -0.06 16.02
N ASN A 39 5.98 0.03 17.21
CA ASN A 39 7.43 -0.08 17.40
C ASN A 39 8.01 -1.44 16.96
N GLU A 40 7.18 -2.48 16.80
CA GLU A 40 7.63 -3.76 16.24
C GLU A 40 7.78 -3.73 14.71
N TYR A 41 7.29 -2.68 14.06
CA TYR A 41 7.44 -2.45 12.62
C TYR A 41 8.50 -1.39 12.29
N ILE A 42 8.77 -0.48 13.23
CA ILE A 42 9.89 0.44 13.15
C ILE A 42 11.15 -0.31 13.61
N ASP A 43 12.03 -0.68 12.67
CA ASP A 43 13.42 -0.90 13.06
C ASP A 43 14.04 0.45 13.44
N ASN A 44 15.10 0.44 14.25
CA ASN A 44 15.91 1.62 14.58
C ASN A 44 16.56 2.32 13.36
N ASP A 45 16.08 2.06 12.15
CA ASP A 45 16.37 2.77 10.92
C ASP A 45 15.62 4.12 10.91
N PRO A 46 16.33 5.26 11.12
CA PRO A 46 15.73 6.59 11.12
C PRO A 46 15.16 7.01 9.76
N ASP A 47 15.49 6.31 8.67
CA ASP A 47 15.03 6.62 7.33
C ASP A 47 13.75 5.84 6.93
N SER A 48 13.20 5.04 7.85
CA SER A 48 11.98 4.28 7.59
C SER A 48 10.76 5.21 7.48
N LYS A 49 10.10 5.20 6.32
CA LYS A 49 8.79 5.87 6.11
C LYS A 49 7.72 5.39 7.10
N LEU A 50 7.93 4.25 7.76
CA LEU A 50 7.04 3.77 8.81
C LEU A 50 7.08 4.64 10.07
N GLN A 51 8.18 5.34 10.32
CA GLN A 51 8.25 6.29 11.44
C GLN A 51 7.25 7.43 11.28
N GLU A 52 7.00 7.88 10.04
CA GLU A 52 6.08 8.99 9.75
C GLU A 52 4.61 8.63 9.98
N VAL A 53 4.25 7.35 9.78
CA VAL A 53 2.86 6.85 9.91
C VAL A 53 2.61 6.09 11.21
N CYS A 54 3.62 5.95 12.07
CA CYS A 54 3.50 5.17 13.28
C CYS A 54 2.60 5.84 14.33
N MET A 55 1.68 5.06 14.89
CA MET A 55 0.72 5.51 15.91
C MET A 55 0.62 4.51 17.07
N ASP A 56 -0.31 4.74 18.00
CA ASP A 56 -0.44 3.99 19.26
C ASP A 56 -0.99 2.56 19.10
N ARG A 57 -1.76 2.30 18.03
CA ARG A 57 -2.44 1.02 17.77
C ARG A 57 -2.14 0.55 16.36
N VAL A 58 -2.07 -0.78 16.23
CA VAL A 58 -1.87 -1.46 14.96
C VAL A 58 -3.12 -2.27 14.64
N PHE A 59 -3.65 -2.13 13.43
CA PHE A 59 -4.76 -2.92 12.92
C PHE A 59 -4.32 -3.74 11.73
N ASN A 60 -4.80 -4.98 11.67
CA ASN A 60 -4.81 -5.76 10.44
C ASN A 60 -6.09 -5.38 9.69
N VAL A 61 -5.95 -4.68 8.58
CA VAL A 61 -7.06 -4.23 7.73
C VAL A 61 -7.17 -5.09 6.49
N SER A 62 -8.38 -5.21 5.94
CA SER A 62 -8.60 -5.89 4.67
C SER A 62 -9.67 -5.19 3.85
N TYR A 63 -9.43 -5.12 2.55
CA TYR A 63 -10.31 -4.46 1.59
C TYR A 63 -10.57 -5.36 0.39
N GLN A 64 -11.77 -5.25 -0.16
CA GLN A 64 -12.11 -5.79 -1.47
C GLN A 64 -11.74 -4.76 -2.54
N VAL A 65 -10.78 -5.11 -3.40
CA VAL A 65 -10.30 -4.23 -4.46
C VAL A 65 -11.36 -4.10 -5.55
N LEU A 66 -11.74 -2.85 -5.86
CA LEU A 66 -12.67 -2.52 -6.93
C LEU A 66 -11.91 -2.02 -8.17
N SER A 67 -10.86 -1.23 -7.96
CA SER A 67 -9.99 -0.72 -9.02
C SER A 67 -8.58 -0.45 -8.48
N VAL A 68 -7.57 -0.58 -9.34
CA VAL A 68 -6.20 -0.14 -9.06
C VAL A 68 -5.95 1.14 -9.87
N LEU A 69 -5.56 2.22 -9.19
CA LEU A 69 -5.31 3.53 -9.80
C LEU A 69 -3.82 3.78 -10.05
N SER A 70 -2.96 3.23 -9.18
CA SER A 70 -1.50 3.29 -9.30
C SER A 70 -0.88 2.03 -8.71
N GLY A 71 0.27 1.60 -9.23
CA GLY A 71 0.98 0.38 -8.82
C GLY A 71 0.46 -0.89 -9.52
N ASN A 72 1.07 -2.03 -9.18
CA ASN A 72 0.73 -3.33 -9.76
C ASN A 72 0.14 -4.27 -8.70
N PHE A 73 -1.17 -4.51 -8.79
CA PHE A 73 -1.88 -5.44 -7.91
C PHE A 73 -3.02 -6.14 -8.69
N SER A 74 -3.19 -7.45 -8.50
CA SER A 74 -4.14 -8.24 -9.28
C SER A 74 -5.12 -9.08 -8.45
N SER A 75 -4.94 -9.14 -7.13
CA SER A 75 -5.87 -9.85 -6.25
C SER A 75 -7.16 -9.04 -6.02
N LYS A 76 -8.26 -9.74 -5.74
CA LYS A 76 -9.53 -9.11 -5.36
C LYS A 76 -9.59 -8.66 -3.90
N ILE A 77 -8.68 -9.17 -3.08
CA ILE A 77 -8.59 -8.84 -1.66
C ILE A 77 -7.14 -8.46 -1.37
N ILE A 78 -6.99 -7.35 -0.67
CA ILE A 78 -5.72 -6.90 -0.10
C ILE A 78 -5.86 -6.88 1.42
N SER A 79 -4.81 -7.33 2.10
CA SER A 79 -4.66 -7.19 3.54
C SER A 79 -3.43 -6.34 3.81
N GLY A 80 -3.51 -5.49 4.82
CA GLY A 80 -2.43 -4.59 5.17
C GLY A 80 -2.43 -4.26 6.65
N ILE A 81 -1.40 -3.52 7.04
CA ILE A 81 -1.23 -2.96 8.37
C ILE A 81 -1.68 -1.51 8.35
N ASP A 82 -2.45 -1.12 9.34
CA ASP A 82 -2.89 0.25 9.56
C ASP A 82 -2.47 0.70 10.96
N PHE A 83 -2.05 1.95 11.07
CA PHE A 83 -1.62 2.56 12.31
C PHE A 83 -2.64 3.64 12.70
N TYR A 84 -3.17 3.54 13.91
CA TYR A 84 -4.26 4.41 14.37
C TYR A 84 -4.12 4.77 15.86
N HIS A 85 -4.63 5.92 16.31
CA HIS A 85 -4.55 6.32 17.72
C HIS A 85 -5.59 5.62 18.62
N TYR A 86 -6.73 5.23 18.05
CA TYR A 86 -7.87 4.72 18.81
C TYR A 86 -7.97 3.19 18.73
N THR A 87 -8.51 2.55 19.78
CA THR A 87 -8.80 1.12 19.79
C THR A 87 -10.13 0.76 19.12
N GLY A 88 -10.91 1.77 18.71
CA GLY A 88 -12.13 1.60 17.94
C GLY A 88 -11.82 1.26 16.48
N LEU A 89 -12.87 0.97 15.71
CA LEU A 89 -12.73 0.77 14.27
C LEU A 89 -12.14 2.05 13.63
N PRO A 90 -11.08 1.96 12.80
CA PRO A 90 -10.58 3.13 12.08
C PRO A 90 -11.69 3.78 11.25
N ASP A 91 -11.76 5.11 11.26
CA ASP A 91 -12.86 5.87 10.66
C ASP A 91 -13.03 5.63 9.15
N HIS A 92 -11.92 5.49 8.42
CA HIS A 92 -11.94 5.18 7.00
C HIS A 92 -12.50 3.79 6.68
N MET A 93 -12.72 2.92 7.68
CA MET A 93 -13.39 1.62 7.51
C MET A 93 -14.91 1.74 7.37
N ILE A 94 -15.51 2.91 7.64
CA ILE A 94 -16.94 3.16 7.39
C ILE A 94 -17.20 3.89 6.06
N ILE A 95 -16.14 4.22 5.31
CA ILE A 95 -16.23 4.89 4.00
C ILE A 95 -16.28 3.81 2.90
N ASP A 96 -17.32 3.81 2.08
CA ASP A 96 -17.51 2.85 0.98
C ASP A 96 -18.10 3.55 -0.27
N PRO A 97 -17.38 3.61 -1.41
CA PRO A 97 -16.01 3.11 -1.61
C PRO A 97 -14.97 4.09 -1.05
N VAL A 98 -13.80 3.58 -0.73
CA VAL A 98 -12.66 4.35 -0.21
C VAL A 98 -11.45 4.21 -1.13
N CYS A 99 -10.75 5.31 -1.36
CA CYS A 99 -9.41 5.29 -1.93
C CYS A 99 -8.40 5.02 -0.83
N VAL A 100 -7.54 4.03 -1.01
CA VAL A 100 -6.53 3.65 -0.01
C VAL A 100 -5.17 3.66 -0.68
N THR A 101 -4.22 4.35 -0.06
CA THR A 101 -2.82 4.36 -0.46
C THR A 101 -2.03 3.44 0.44
N PHE A 102 -1.29 2.51 -0.15
CA PHE A 102 -0.38 1.61 0.54
C PHE A 102 1.06 1.84 0.09
N ASN A 103 1.97 1.77 1.04
CA ASN A 103 3.39 1.50 0.78
C ASN A 103 3.66 0.01 0.97
N TYR A 104 4.39 -0.61 0.05
CA TYR A 104 4.87 -1.97 0.26
C TYR A 104 6.23 -1.92 0.95
N ASP A 105 6.29 -2.49 2.14
CA ASP A 105 7.53 -2.59 2.91
C ASP A 105 7.65 -4.00 3.52
N ARG A 106 8.84 -4.59 3.38
CA ARG A 106 9.22 -5.88 4.01
C ARG A 106 8.21 -7.03 3.85
N GLY A 107 7.48 -7.07 2.74
CA GLY A 107 6.52 -8.13 2.49
C GLY A 107 5.07 -7.76 2.83
N GLU A 108 4.84 -6.61 3.47
CA GLU A 108 3.55 -6.16 3.97
C GLU A 108 3.11 -4.86 3.27
N TYR A 109 1.80 -4.71 3.08
CA TYR A 109 1.21 -3.45 2.66
C TYR A 109 0.89 -2.62 3.89
N ILE A 110 1.43 -1.42 3.96
CA ILE A 110 1.22 -0.50 5.07
C ILE A 110 0.36 0.67 4.58
N ARG A 111 -0.80 0.87 5.22
CA ARG A 111 -1.74 1.92 4.85
C ARG A 111 -1.16 3.28 5.23
N VAL A 112 -1.07 4.16 4.25
CA VAL A 112 -0.53 5.52 4.42
C VAL A 112 -1.67 6.51 4.58
N GLU A 113 -2.62 6.46 3.65
CA GLU A 113 -3.71 7.41 3.56
C GLU A 113 -5.01 6.73 3.14
N SER A 114 -6.14 7.33 3.49
CA SER A 114 -7.43 6.98 2.92
C SER A 114 -8.28 8.22 2.74
N VAL A 115 -8.95 8.32 1.60
CA VAL A 115 -9.91 9.38 1.29
C VAL A 115 -11.16 8.78 0.65
N PRO A 116 -12.33 9.43 0.73
CA PRO A 116 -13.51 8.97 0.00
C PRO A 116 -13.24 8.77 -1.49
N ALA A 117 -13.90 7.78 -2.10
CA ALA A 117 -13.85 7.57 -3.53
C ALA A 117 -15.22 7.79 -4.18
N GLY A 118 -15.20 8.44 -5.33
CA GLY A 118 -16.37 8.69 -6.17
C GLY A 118 -16.33 7.88 -7.46
N LYS A 119 -17.48 7.78 -8.14
CA LYS A 119 -17.55 7.32 -9.53
C LYS A 119 -17.54 8.53 -10.46
N SER A 120 -16.73 8.44 -11.51
CA SER A 120 -16.70 9.32 -12.68
C SER A 120 -17.13 8.56 -13.93
N ASN A 121 -17.29 9.28 -15.05
CA ASN A 121 -17.58 8.66 -16.34
C ASN A 121 -16.49 7.68 -16.82
N ASN A 122 -15.26 7.82 -16.30
CA ASN A 122 -14.09 7.04 -16.71
C ASN A 122 -13.63 6.02 -15.65
N GLY A 123 -14.47 5.72 -14.65
CA GLY A 123 -14.12 4.82 -13.55
C GLY A 123 -14.14 5.51 -12.20
N TYR A 124 -13.37 5.00 -11.24
CA TYR A 124 -13.30 5.57 -9.90
C TYR A 124 -12.28 6.70 -9.80
N ILE A 125 -12.54 7.67 -8.91
CA ILE A 125 -11.64 8.76 -8.56
C ILE A 125 -11.53 8.89 -7.04
N CYS A 126 -10.38 9.34 -6.55
CA CYS A 126 -10.22 9.72 -5.14
C CYS A 126 -10.70 11.16 -4.97
N GLU A 127 -11.56 11.39 -3.98
CA GLU A 127 -12.05 12.72 -3.63
C GLU A 127 -10.99 13.43 -2.79
N SER A 128 -10.58 14.62 -3.20
CA SER A 128 -9.70 15.48 -2.40
C SER A 128 -10.48 16.07 -1.23
N THR A 129 -9.93 15.95 -0.03
CA THR A 129 -10.44 16.55 1.21
C THR A 129 -10.29 18.07 1.25
#